data_AF-A0A6G0ZAH6-F1
#
_entry.id   AF-A0A6G0ZAH6-F1
#
_cell.length_a   1.000
_cell.length_b   1.000
_cell.length_c   1.000
_cell.angle_alpha   90.00
_cell.angle_beta   90.00
_cell.angle_gamma   90.00
#
_symmetry.space_group_name_H-M   'P 1'
#
loop_
_entity.id
_entity.type
_entity.pdbx_description
1 polymer ?
#
loop_
_entity_poly.entity_id
_entity_poly.type
_entity_poly.pdbx_seq_one_letter_code
_entity_poly.pdbx_strand_id
1 'polypeptide(L)'
;MTLYHTYQPQEDKSFRVVIQNLHPLTPIVEIGIAIEEIGYSVRQITNVLKKITKNKLPMFFVDLEPASINNDIFSVTPLLHTKVKIEEPHKRRDIIQCQNCQDYGH
;
A
#
# COMPACT_ATOMS: atom_id res chain seq x y z
N MET A 1 -20.51 22.91 6.21
CA MET A 1 -20.06 21.62 6.78
C MET A 1 -18.55 21.59 6.68
N THR A 2 -17.88 21.84 7.80
CA THR A 2 -16.42 21.99 7.90
C THR A 2 -15.73 20.66 7.68
N LEU A 3 -14.81 20.62 6.71
CA LEU A 3 -13.96 19.48 6.40
C LEU A 3 -12.89 19.36 7.50
N TYR A 4 -13.07 18.45 8.44
CA TYR A 4 -12.04 18.14 9.44
C TYR A 4 -10.89 17.42 8.73
N HIS A 5 -9.76 18.11 8.51
CA HIS A 5 -8.49 17.45 8.27
C HIS A 5 -8.02 16.86 9.60
N THR A 6 -8.33 15.59 9.86
CA THR A 6 -7.75 14.88 11.01
C THR A 6 -6.28 14.66 10.71
N TYR A 7 -5.42 15.52 11.27
CA TYR A 7 -3.97 15.32 11.26
C TYR A 7 -3.66 14.03 12.01
N GLN A 8 -3.25 12.98 11.31
CA GLN A 8 -2.68 11.80 11.95
C GLN A 8 -1.21 12.11 12.29
N PRO A 9 -0.78 11.95 13.55
CA PRO A 9 0.63 12.05 13.89
C PRO A 9 1.43 11.04 13.06
N GLN A 10 2.67 11.40 12.69
CA GLN A 10 3.51 10.57 11.83
C GLN A 10 3.74 9.16 12.41
N GLU A 11 3.68 9.06 13.73
CA GLU A 11 3.79 7.81 14.50
C GLU A 11 2.58 6.88 14.34
N ASP A 12 1.41 7.39 13.96
CA ASP A 12 0.19 6.61 13.68
C ASP A 12 0.10 6.17 12.20
N LYS A 13 0.99 6.71 11.35
CA LYS A 13 0.98 6.45 9.92
C LYS A 13 1.52 5.05 9.66
N SER A 14 0.69 4.22 9.02
CA SER A 14 1.08 2.88 8.60
C SER A 14 2.30 2.90 7.69
N PHE A 15 3.13 1.86 7.81
CA PHE A 15 4.24 1.64 6.89
C PHE A 15 3.72 0.88 5.67
N ARG A 16 3.57 1.59 4.55
CA ARG A 16 2.97 1.02 3.34
C ARG A 16 4.01 0.51 2.38
N VAL A 17 3.83 -0.72 1.89
CA VAL A 17 4.65 -1.36 0.87
C VAL A 17 3.79 -1.90 -0.28
N VAL A 18 4.44 -2.19 -1.40
CA VAL A 18 3.84 -2.86 -2.56
C VAL A 18 4.52 -4.21 -2.76
N ILE A 19 3.74 -5.29 -2.67
CA ILE A 19 4.20 -6.63 -3.01
C ILE A 19 3.79 -6.93 -4.45
N GLN A 20 4.75 -7.29 -5.29
CA GLN A 20 4.55 -7.65 -6.69
C GLN A 20 4.85 -9.13 -6.93
N ASN A 21 4.39 -9.62 -8.08
CA ASN A 21 4.55 -11.01 -8.55
C ASN A 21 3.76 -12.03 -7.72
N LEU A 22 2.70 -11.60 -7.06
CA LEU A 22 1.70 -12.49 -6.46
C LEU A 22 0.50 -12.62 -7.39
N HIS A 23 -0.12 -13.81 -7.41
CA HIS A 23 -1.27 -14.04 -8.27
C HIS A 23 -2.46 -13.16 -7.83
N PRO A 24 -3.19 -12.49 -8.75
CA PRO A 24 -4.27 -11.56 -8.38
C PRO A 24 -5.44 -12.21 -7.64
N LEU A 25 -5.58 -13.54 -7.74
CA LEU A 25 -6.61 -14.31 -7.04
C LEU A 25 -6.15 -14.85 -5.68
N THR A 26 -4.89 -14.66 -5.30
CA THR A 26 -4.41 -15.05 -3.97
C THR A 26 -5.24 -14.34 -2.90
N PRO A 27 -5.83 -15.08 -1.94
CA PRO A 27 -6.60 -14.47 -0.87
C PRO A 27 -5.73 -13.53 -0.02
N ILE A 28 -6.25 -12.33 0.27
CA ILE A 28 -5.55 -11.36 1.10
C ILE A 28 -5.26 -11.89 2.51
N VAL A 29 -6.07 -12.83 3.00
CA VAL A 29 -5.90 -13.48 4.30
C VAL A 29 -4.64 -14.33 4.33
N GLU A 30 -4.38 -15.11 3.28
CA GLU A 30 -3.16 -15.92 3.18
C GLU A 30 -1.91 -15.04 3.11
N ILE A 31 -1.99 -13.91 2.38
CA ILE A 31 -0.90 -12.93 2.34
C ILE A 31 -0.64 -12.35 3.72
N GLY A 32 -1.69 -12.02 4.47
CA GLY A 32 -1.59 -11.52 5.85
C GLY A 32 -0.88 -12.51 6.76
N ILE A 33 -1.38 -13.75 6.80
CA ILE A 33 -0.80 -14.82 7.62
C ILE A 33 0.68 -15.02 7.28
N ALA A 34 1.04 -15.10 6.00
CA ALA A 34 2.43 -15.32 5.60
C ALA A 34 3.36 -14.16 5.99
N ILE A 35 2.86 -12.92 6.05
CA ILE A 35 3.62 -11.75 6.50
C ILE A 35 3.77 -11.76 8.03
N GLU A 36 2.71 -12.13 8.75
CA GLU A 36 2.73 -12.29 10.21
C GLU A 36 3.65 -13.42 10.66
N GLU A 37 3.71 -14.53 9.93
CA GLU A 37 4.64 -15.65 10.18
C GLU A 37 6.12 -15.24 10.04
N ILE A 38 6.42 -14.24 9.20
CA ILE A 38 7.77 -13.68 9.05
C ILE A 38 8.08 -12.70 10.21
N GLY A 39 7.06 -12.27 10.97
CA GLY A 39 7.21 -11.42 12.15
C GLY A 39 6.80 -9.96 11.93
N TYR A 40 6.04 -9.64 10.88
CA TYR A 40 5.52 -8.29 10.63
C TYR A 40 4.03 -8.19 10.96
N SER A 41 3.64 -7.13 11.66
CA SER A 41 2.23 -6.89 11.99
C SER A 41 1.50 -6.20 10.85
N VAL A 42 0.48 -6.86 10.30
CA VAL A 42 -0.31 -6.36 9.17
C VAL A 42 -1.52 -5.56 9.66
N ARG A 43 -1.68 -4.33 9.18
CA ARG A 43 -2.83 -3.47 9.44
C ARG A 43 -3.91 -3.62 8.37
N GLN A 44 -3.51 -3.59 7.09
CA GLN A 44 -4.45 -3.67 5.97
C GLN A 44 -3.78 -4.24 4.72
N ILE A 45 -4.52 -5.03 3.93
CA ILE A 45 -4.09 -5.51 2.62
C ILE A 45 -5.15 -5.16 1.59
N THR A 46 -4.72 -4.59 0.46
CA THR A 46 -5.61 -4.30 -0.68
C THR A 46 -4.96 -4.71 -2.00
N ASN A 47 -5.72 -5.35 -2.89
CA ASN A 47 -5.23 -5.66 -4.23
C ASN A 47 -5.20 -4.38 -5.09
N VAL A 48 -4.11 -4.20 -5.85
CA VAL A 48 -3.99 -3.06 -6.76
C VAL A 48 -4.86 -3.27 -7.98
N LEU A 49 -5.76 -2.33 -8.25
CA LEU A 49 -6.65 -2.40 -9.42
C LEU A 49 -6.11 -1.55 -10.59
N LYS A 50 -6.29 -2.04 -11.81
CA LYS A 50 -6.08 -1.23 -13.02
C LYS A 50 -7.06 -0.05 -13.01
N LYS A 51 -6.55 1.18 -13.12
CA LYS A 51 -7.32 2.44 -12.94
C LYS A 51 -8.63 2.47 -13.75
N ILE A 52 -8.55 2.06 -15.02
CA ILE A 52 -9.65 2.11 -15.99
C ILE A 52 -10.56 0.88 -15.86
N THR A 53 -10.03 -0.32 -16.07
CA THR A 53 -10.85 -1.55 -16.17
C THR A 53 -11.23 -2.16 -14.82
N LYS A 54 -10.65 -1.68 -13.70
CA LYS A 54 -10.81 -2.24 -12.35
C LYS A 54 -10.40 -3.71 -12.20
N ASN A 55 -9.64 -4.24 -13.15
CA ASN A 55 -9.09 -5.59 -13.05
C ASN A 55 -8.03 -5.67 -11.95
N LYS A 56 -7.99 -6.78 -11.22
CA LYS A 56 -6.97 -7.07 -10.22
C LYS A 56 -5.61 -7.24 -10.88
N LEU A 57 -4.60 -6.55 -10.36
CA LEU A 57 -3.21 -6.68 -10.79
C LEU A 57 -2.50 -7.69 -9.90
N PRO A 58 -1.37 -8.26 -10.37
CA PRO A 58 -0.52 -9.16 -9.57
C PRO A 58 0.31 -8.37 -8.55
N MET A 59 -0.34 -7.42 -7.87
CA MET A 59 0.25 -6.49 -6.94
C MET A 59 -0.72 -6.23 -5.78
N PHE A 60 -0.17 -6.08 -4.59
CA PHE A 60 -0.92 -5.82 -3.37
C PHE A 60 -0.27 -4.69 -2.60
N PHE A 61 -1.09 -3.75 -2.12
CA PHE A 61 -0.67 -2.81 -1.08
C PHE A 61 -0.83 -3.48 0.26
N VAL A 62 0.23 -3.42 1.07
CA VAL A 62 0.23 -3.87 2.45
C VAL A 62 0.59 -2.68 3.33
N ASP A 63 -0.31 -2.36 4.25
CA ASP A 63 -0.08 -1.42 5.33
C ASP A 63 0.31 -2.23 6.56
N LEU A 64 1.50 -1.98 7.09
CA LEU A 64 2.01 -2.57 8.32
C LEU A 64 1.79 -1.61 9.48
N GLU A 65 1.67 -2.18 10.69
CA GLU A 65 1.78 -1.40 11.91
C GLU A 65 3.19 -0.76 12.00
N PRO A 66 3.32 0.47 12.53
CA PRO A 66 4.62 1.11 12.70
C PRO A 66 5.55 0.27 13.59
N ALA A 67 6.66 -0.20 13.02
CA ALA A 67 7.68 -0.94 13.74
C ALA A 67 9.07 -0.61 13.19
N SER A 68 10.09 -0.65 14.06
CA SER A 68 11.48 -0.37 13.68
C SER A 68 12.02 -1.37 12.64
N ILE A 69 11.52 -2.60 12.65
CA ILE A 69 11.91 -3.68 11.74
C ILE A 69 11.36 -3.53 10.31
N ASN A 70 10.40 -2.63 10.09
CA ASN A 70 9.67 -2.56 8.82
C ASN A 70 10.56 -2.25 7.62
N ASN A 71 11.69 -1.56 7.80
CA ASN A 71 12.64 -1.32 6.71
C ASN A 71 13.29 -2.60 6.19
N ASP A 72 13.37 -3.65 7.01
CA ASP A 72 14.00 -4.92 6.62
C ASP A 72 13.11 -5.73 5.67
N ILE A 73 11.81 -5.40 5.57
CA ILE A 73 10.85 -6.13 4.73
C ILE A 73 11.24 -6.11 3.25
N PHE A 74 11.98 -5.09 2.80
CA PHE A 74 12.46 -5.01 1.41
C PHE A 74 13.46 -6.11 1.05
N SER A 75 14.04 -6.79 2.05
CA SER A 75 14.93 -7.93 1.85
C SER A 75 14.18 -9.26 1.71
N VAL A 76 12.87 -9.31 2.02
CA VAL A 76 12.05 -10.51 1.89
C VAL A 76 11.87 -10.84 0.41
N THR A 77 12.27 -12.06 0.03
CA THR A 77 12.27 -12.52 -1.36
C THR A 77 11.30 -13.67 -1.64
N PRO A 78 11.15 -14.70 -0.78
CA PRO A 78 10.06 -15.67 -0.90
C PRO A 78 8.87 -15.28 -0.01
N LEU A 79 7.66 -15.40 -0.55
CA LEU A 79 6.40 -15.33 0.19
C LEU A 79 5.39 -16.29 -0.46
N LEU A 80 4.65 -17.09 0.32
CA LEU A 80 3.67 -18.05 -0.19
C LEU A 80 4.24 -18.97 -1.30
N HIS A 81 5.44 -19.52 -1.09
CA HIS A 81 6.17 -20.35 -2.05
C HIS A 81 6.45 -19.67 -3.41
N THR A 82 6.27 -18.35 -3.50
CA THR A 82 6.46 -17.55 -4.71
C THR A 82 7.58 -16.55 -4.48
N LYS A 83 8.40 -16.30 -5.50
CA LYS A 83 9.40 -15.24 -5.44
C LYS A 83 8.71 -13.89 -5.68
N VAL A 84 8.69 -13.04 -4.66
CA VAL A 84 8.04 -11.73 -4.68
C VAL A 84 9.08 -10.61 -4.80
N LYS A 85 8.60 -9.42 -5.16
CA LYS A 85 9.36 -8.17 -5.09
C LYS A 85 8.60 -7.20 -4.21
N ILE A 86 9.26 -6.66 -3.18
CA ILE A 86 8.66 -5.70 -2.25
C ILE A 86 9.30 -4.33 -2.51
N GLU A 87 8.48 -3.31 -2.74
CA GLU A 87 8.94 -1.95 -3.06
C GLU A 87 8.15 -0.89 -2.30
N GLU A 88 8.73 0.30 -2.19
CA GLU A 88 8.00 1.48 -1.72
C GLU A 88 6.86 1.85 -2.68
N PRO A 89 5.73 2.38 -2.17
CA PRO A 89 4.67 2.91 -2.99
C PRO A 89 5.18 4.04 -3.88
N HIS A 90 4.98 3.90 -5.19
CA HIS A 90 5.35 4.95 -6.12
C HIS A 90 4.51 6.22 -5.88
N LYS A 91 5.20 7.36 -5.73
CA LYS A 91 4.56 8.68 -5.68
C LYS A 91 3.80 8.90 -6.98
N ARG A 92 2.53 9.28 -6.89
CA ARG A 92 1.77 9.69 -8.07
C ARG A 92 2.41 10.95 -8.65
N ARG A 93 2.62 10.97 -9.96
CA ARG A 93 3.11 12.13 -10.72
C ARG A 93 1.97 13.02 -11.22
N ASP A 94 0.74 12.78 -10.76
CA ASP A 94 -0.38 13.65 -11.09
C ASP A 94 -0.08 15.04 -10.52
N ILE A 95 -0.11 16.08 -11.36
CA ILE A 95 -0.10 17.47 -10.88
C ILE A 95 -1.33 17.60 -10.00
N ILE A 96 -1.12 17.95 -8.72
CA ILE A 96 -2.21 18.26 -7.79
C ILE A 96 -2.79 19.60 -8.26
N GLN A 97 -3.60 19.59 -9.32
CA GLN A 97 -4.40 20.74 -9.70
C GLN A 97 -5.41 20.96 -8.57
N CYS A 98 -5.16 21.99 -7.77
CA CYS A 98 -6.14 22.46 -6.81
C CYS A 98 -7.37 22.93 -7.61
N GLN A 99 -8.47 22.18 -7.57
CA GLN A 99 -9.69 22.58 -8.27
C GLN A 99 -10.23 23.92 -7.72
N ASN A 100 -9.88 24.29 -6.49
CA ASN A 100 -10.28 25.57 -5.89
C ASN A 100 -9.49 26.79 -6.40
N CYS A 101 -8.37 26.61 -7.11
CA CYS A 101 -7.54 27.72 -7.59
C CYS A 101 -7.81 28.08 -9.06
N GLN A 102 -8.76 27.42 -9.73
CA GLN A 102 -9.14 27.69 -11.13
C GLN A 102 -10.31 28.69 -11.25
N ASP A 103 -10.88 29.17 -10.14
CA ASP A 103 -12.06 30.07 -10.13
C ASP A 103 -11.70 31.57 -10.28
N TYR A 104 -10.42 31.94 -10.21
CA TYR A 104 -9.99 33.35 -10.38
C TYR A 104 -9.60 33.68 -11.82
N GLY A 105 -10.40 33.20 -12.78
CA GLY A 105 -10.29 33.53 -14.18
C GLY A 105 -11.55 34.22 -14.69
N HIS A 106 -11.69 35.53 -14.43
CA HIS A 106 -12.51 36.43 -15.24
C HIS A 106 -11.98 37.87 -15.17
#